data_AF-A0A2Z7B3H7-F1
#
_entry.id   AF-A0A2Z7B3H7-F1
#
_cell.length_a   1.000
_cell.length_b   1.000
_cell.length_c   1.000
_cell.angle_alpha   90.00
_cell.angle_beta   90.00
_cell.angle_gamma   90.00
#
_symmetry.space_group_name_H-M   'P 1'
#
loop_
_entity.id
_entity.type
_entity.pdbx_description
1 polymer ?
#
loop_
_entity_poly.entity_id
_entity_poly.type
_entity_poly.pdbx_seq_one_letter_code
_entity_poly.pdbx_strand_id
1 'polypeptide(L)'
;MSSGCGSSQGTPRKRNLPSWMSSKEDVNDGDEQTNPPRRQGKSKKEQNAIQIESEGSLDFSELMEGVVFVLSGFVNPERGILRSHMLEMGAEYQPDWDSKSTLLVCSFPNTPKFRQVEADGGTIISKMKSIFSPAKVKKWAVDDLKQTISWLENQDEKPDTHEINNIAAEGILTCLQDAVDALKQGQDIQAIAEAWACVPRLVKELAELDSATDYKASFSKEDLCREAMTCKQIYELEYLNMLPQPYGNKNAPKDQKFAKNDTNSDETLEMTEEEIDEAYNSIASPL
;
A
#
# COMPACT_ATOMS: atom_id res chain seq x y z
N MET A 1 -55.74 -18.56 30.07
CA MET A 1 -55.11 -19.56 29.18
C MET A 1 -54.92 -18.87 27.84
N SER A 2 -53.78 -18.68 27.22
CA SER A 2 -52.35 -18.95 27.44
C SER A 2 -51.68 -18.14 26.30
N SER A 3 -50.76 -17.23 26.59
CA SER A 3 -49.30 -17.41 26.46
C SER A 3 -48.80 -17.65 25.04
N GLY A 4 -47.88 -16.81 24.55
CA GLY A 4 -47.11 -17.09 23.34
C GLY A 4 -46.25 -15.93 22.82
N CYS A 5 -45.27 -15.50 23.62
CA CYS A 5 -44.15 -14.67 23.17
C CYS A 5 -43.18 -15.54 22.34
N GLY A 6 -42.60 -14.99 21.27
CA GLY A 6 -41.60 -15.66 20.43
C GLY A 6 -40.63 -14.65 19.85
N SER A 7 -39.66 -14.22 20.66
CA SER A 7 -38.49 -13.46 20.21
C SER A 7 -37.49 -14.41 19.56
N SER A 8 -37.26 -14.28 18.25
CA SER A 8 -36.13 -14.89 17.56
C SER A 8 -34.92 -13.95 17.68
N GLN A 9 -34.02 -14.26 18.60
CA GLN A 9 -32.67 -13.70 18.63
C GLN A 9 -31.89 -14.27 17.43
N GLY A 10 -31.64 -13.43 16.42
CA GLY A 10 -30.63 -13.71 15.41
C GLY A 10 -29.26 -13.30 15.94
N THR A 11 -28.35 -14.26 16.11
CA THR A 11 -26.93 -13.99 16.34
C THR A 11 -26.34 -13.29 15.10
N PRO A 12 -25.55 -12.21 15.24
CA PRO A 12 -24.90 -11.60 14.09
C PRO A 12 -23.87 -12.58 13.53
N ARG A 13 -24.09 -13.04 12.29
CA ARG A 13 -23.11 -13.86 11.58
C ARG A 13 -21.88 -12.99 11.30
N LYS A 14 -20.73 -13.38 11.84
CA LYS A 14 -19.44 -12.81 11.45
C LYS A 14 -19.24 -13.01 9.94
N ARG A 15 -18.72 -12.00 9.26
CA ARG A 15 -18.58 -12.01 7.80
C ARG A 15 -17.48 -13.02 7.42
N ASN A 16 -17.83 -13.97 6.55
CA ASN A 16 -16.88 -14.76 5.78
C ASN A 16 -16.83 -14.22 4.34
N LEU A 17 -15.75 -14.54 3.62
CA LEU A 17 -15.30 -14.00 2.32
C LEU A 17 -16.39 -13.57 1.30
N PRO A 18 -16.11 -12.57 0.42
CA PRO A 18 -17.04 -12.09 -0.60
C PRO A 18 -17.48 -13.17 -1.59
N SER A 19 -18.77 -13.16 -1.95
CA SER A 19 -19.44 -14.17 -2.77
C SER A 19 -19.12 -14.16 -4.28
N TRP A 20 -18.07 -13.47 -4.75
CA TRP A 20 -17.68 -13.49 -6.17
C TRP A 20 -16.80 -14.71 -6.52
N MET A 21 -16.33 -15.48 -5.54
CA MET A 21 -15.33 -16.55 -5.74
C MET A 21 -15.89 -17.91 -6.23
N SER A 22 -17.08 -17.96 -6.86
CA SER A 22 -17.52 -19.14 -7.63
C SER A 22 -17.40 -18.85 -9.12
N SER A 23 -16.46 -19.50 -9.81
CA SER A 23 -16.25 -19.36 -11.26
C SER A 23 -16.76 -20.56 -12.07
N LYS A 24 -17.14 -20.26 -13.34
CA LYS A 24 -17.58 -21.06 -14.51
C LYS A 24 -19.11 -21.14 -14.68
N GLU A 25 -19.70 -20.73 -15.80
CA GLU A 25 -19.57 -21.14 -17.23
C GLU A 25 -19.81 -19.94 -18.19
N ASP A 26 -18.98 -19.64 -19.20
CA ASP A 26 -18.88 -20.13 -20.61
C ASP A 26 -19.78 -19.43 -21.69
N VAL A 27 -19.09 -18.73 -22.62
CA VAL A 27 -19.30 -18.43 -24.08
C VAL A 27 -20.61 -17.75 -24.59
N ASN A 28 -20.52 -16.58 -25.26
CA ASN A 28 -20.35 -16.46 -26.74
C ASN A 28 -20.60 -15.05 -27.36
N ASP A 29 -19.72 -14.74 -28.32
CA ASP A 29 -19.68 -13.84 -29.50
C ASP A 29 -20.67 -12.68 -29.78
N GLY A 30 -20.10 -11.65 -30.43
CA GLY A 30 -20.85 -10.62 -31.16
C GLY A 30 -20.03 -9.41 -31.59
N ASP A 31 -19.11 -9.61 -32.54
CA ASP A 31 -18.33 -8.63 -33.29
C ASP A 31 -19.24 -7.68 -34.13
N GLU A 32 -18.96 -6.37 -34.23
CA GLU A 32 -18.92 -5.67 -35.52
C GLU A 32 -18.35 -4.23 -35.46
N GLN A 33 -17.39 -4.02 -36.36
CA GLN A 33 -16.71 -2.81 -36.80
C GLN A 33 -17.64 -1.64 -37.19
N THR A 34 -17.19 -0.39 -37.03
CA THR A 34 -17.02 0.56 -38.15
C THR A 34 -16.43 1.90 -37.69
N ASN A 35 -15.47 2.41 -38.47
CA ASN A 35 -14.76 3.68 -38.31
C ASN A 35 -14.90 4.47 -39.65
N PRO A 36 -14.43 5.73 -39.79
CA PRO A 36 -15.24 6.93 -40.04
C PRO A 36 -14.98 7.59 -41.43
N PRO A 37 -15.54 8.80 -41.70
CA PRO A 37 -14.82 9.78 -42.54
C PRO A 37 -14.90 11.21 -41.96
N ARG A 38 -13.80 11.97 -41.77
CA ARG A 38 -12.90 12.67 -42.72
C ARG A 38 -13.42 14.03 -43.25
N ARG A 39 -12.90 15.09 -42.62
CA ARG A 39 -12.37 16.40 -43.12
C ARG A 39 -13.13 17.24 -44.16
N GLN A 40 -13.23 18.55 -43.85
CA GLN A 40 -12.76 19.76 -44.60
C GLN A 40 -13.64 20.95 -44.16
N GLY A 41 -13.20 22.20 -43.97
CA GLY A 41 -11.95 22.93 -44.17
C GLY A 41 -12.22 24.46 -44.04
N LYS A 42 -11.19 25.29 -44.30
CA LYS A 42 -11.18 26.78 -44.53
C LYS A 42 -11.22 27.66 -43.25
N SER A 43 -10.47 28.76 -43.08
CA SER A 43 -9.60 29.60 -43.95
C SER A 43 -8.62 30.48 -43.13
N LYS A 44 -7.54 30.92 -43.82
CA LYS A 44 -6.53 32.00 -43.60
C LYS A 44 -7.02 33.23 -42.80
N LYS A 45 -6.24 34.12 -42.16
CA LYS A 45 -4.83 34.61 -42.16
C LYS A 45 -4.71 35.38 -40.81
N GLU A 46 -3.56 35.56 -40.16
CA GLU A 46 -2.75 36.80 -40.20
C GLU A 46 -1.75 36.80 -39.02
N GLN A 47 -0.69 37.58 -39.15
CA GLN A 47 0.56 37.55 -38.37
C GLN A 47 0.42 38.23 -37.00
N ASN A 48 1.01 37.64 -35.95
CA ASN A 48 1.72 38.42 -34.93
C ASN A 48 2.63 37.53 -34.08
N ALA A 49 3.88 37.97 -33.94
CA ALA A 49 4.88 37.35 -33.09
C ALA A 49 4.51 37.57 -31.62
N ILE A 50 4.26 36.48 -30.90
CA ILE A 50 4.29 36.46 -29.45
C ILE A 50 5.13 35.25 -29.07
N GLN A 51 6.23 35.53 -28.36
CA GLN A 51 7.10 34.53 -27.74
C GLN A 51 6.23 33.69 -26.81
N ILE A 52 6.08 32.41 -27.14
CA ILE A 52 5.49 31.42 -26.22
C ILE A 52 6.65 30.98 -25.34
N GLU A 53 6.78 31.67 -24.21
CA GLU A 53 7.59 31.23 -23.10
C GLU A 53 7.02 29.91 -22.60
N SER A 54 7.92 28.95 -22.39
CA SER A 54 7.67 27.60 -21.94
C SER A 54 6.77 27.58 -20.70
N GLU A 55 5.66 26.84 -20.79
CA GLU A 55 4.82 26.49 -19.66
C GLU A 55 5.64 25.74 -18.59
N GLY A 56 6.11 26.53 -17.62
CA GLY A 56 6.18 26.24 -16.19
C GLY A 56 6.70 24.88 -15.76
N SER A 57 8.02 24.68 -15.80
CA SER A 57 8.65 24.02 -14.66
C SER A 57 8.57 24.98 -13.49
N LEU A 58 7.66 24.78 -12.55
CA LEU A 58 7.77 25.44 -11.25
C LEU A 58 9.14 25.06 -10.70
N ASP A 59 10.04 26.04 -10.59
CA ASP A 59 11.34 25.80 -9.99
C ASP A 59 11.08 25.30 -8.56
N PHE A 60 11.79 24.25 -8.13
CA PHE A 60 11.63 23.68 -6.78
C PHE A 60 11.73 24.76 -5.68
N SER A 61 12.45 25.85 -6.00
CA SER A 61 12.61 27.09 -5.23
C SER A 61 11.34 27.89 -4.94
N GLU A 62 10.23 27.66 -5.65
CA GLU A 62 8.97 28.39 -5.46
C GLU A 62 7.89 27.54 -4.75
N LEU A 63 8.18 26.26 -4.47
CA LEU A 63 7.20 25.31 -3.92
C LEU A 63 6.64 25.76 -2.57
N MET A 64 7.46 26.40 -1.75
CA MET A 64 7.11 26.88 -0.42
C MET A 64 7.21 28.41 -0.31
N GLU A 65 7.12 29.12 -1.44
CA GLU A 65 7.11 30.58 -1.41
C GLU A 65 5.94 31.11 -0.56
N GLY A 66 6.24 32.07 0.32
CA GLY A 66 5.28 32.63 1.28
C GLY A 66 5.08 31.79 2.56
N VAL A 67 5.75 30.65 2.71
CA VAL A 67 5.76 29.88 3.96
C VAL A 67 6.86 30.39 4.88
N VAL A 68 6.50 30.83 6.09
CA VAL A 68 7.45 31.19 7.15
C VAL A 68 7.44 30.09 8.19
N PHE A 69 8.53 29.34 8.31
CA PHE A 69 8.60 28.15 9.15
C PHE A 69 9.51 28.31 10.38
N VAL A 70 9.13 27.63 11.47
CA VAL A 70 9.88 27.54 12.72
C VAL A 70 10.23 26.09 13.02
N LEU A 71 11.44 25.83 13.48
CA LEU A 71 11.88 24.48 13.88
C LEU A 71 11.88 24.32 15.42
N SER A 72 11.30 23.24 15.92
CA SER A 72 11.26 22.91 17.35
C SER A 72 11.70 21.46 17.64
N GLY A 73 12.60 21.31 18.62
CA GLY A 73 13.08 20.02 19.13
C GLY A 73 14.10 19.27 18.26
N PHE A 74 14.58 19.86 17.16
CA PHE A 74 15.62 19.25 16.33
C PHE A 74 17.03 19.61 16.83
N VAL A 75 17.95 18.63 16.79
CA VAL A 75 19.38 18.80 17.09
C VAL A 75 20.20 18.82 15.79
N ASN A 76 21.37 19.47 15.81
CA ASN A 76 22.29 19.37 14.67
C ASN A 76 22.88 17.95 14.60
N PRO A 77 23.07 17.35 13.41
CA PRO A 77 22.93 17.94 12.07
C PRO A 77 21.51 17.98 11.48
N GLU A 78 20.55 17.20 12.01
CA GLU A 78 19.18 17.06 11.47
C GLU A 78 18.48 18.42 11.32
N ARG A 79 18.59 19.30 12.33
CA ARG A 79 18.04 20.66 12.27
C ARG A 79 18.58 21.47 11.10
N GLY A 80 19.89 21.35 10.84
CA GLY A 80 20.57 22.07 9.76
C GLY A 80 20.09 21.61 8.39
N ILE A 81 20.01 20.29 8.19
CA ILE A 81 19.53 19.68 6.94
C ILE A 81 18.09 20.13 6.65
N LEU A 82 17.21 20.04 7.64
CA LEU A 82 15.80 20.43 7.49
C LEU A 82 15.65 21.92 7.15
N ARG A 83 16.40 22.78 7.85
CA ARG A 83 16.42 24.23 7.57
C ARG A 83 16.88 24.50 6.13
N SER A 84 17.98 23.88 5.70
CA SER A 84 18.52 24.05 4.36
C SER A 84 17.53 23.62 3.28
N HIS A 85 16.90 22.45 3.41
CA HIS A 85 15.92 21.99 2.43
C HIS A 85 14.69 22.91 2.34
N MET A 86 14.18 23.40 3.46
CA MET A 86 13.01 24.29 3.45
C MET A 86 13.33 25.67 2.86
N LEU A 87 14.52 26.20 3.15
CA LEU A 87 15.01 27.43 2.49
C LEU A 87 15.20 27.23 0.99
N GLU A 88 15.72 26.07 0.57
CA GLU A 88 15.89 25.70 -0.84
C GLU A 88 14.55 25.62 -1.59
N MET A 89 13.46 25.29 -0.89
CA MET A 89 12.10 25.29 -1.45
C MET A 89 11.44 26.68 -1.44
N GLY A 90 12.14 27.74 -1.05
CA GLY A 90 11.61 29.11 -1.00
C GLY A 90 10.89 29.49 0.30
N ALA A 91 10.94 28.64 1.32
CA ALA A 91 10.39 28.98 2.63
C ALA A 91 11.31 29.93 3.40
N GLU A 92 10.77 30.76 4.27
CA GLU A 92 11.53 31.66 5.15
C GLU A 92 11.68 31.04 6.55
N TYR A 93 12.90 31.03 7.09
CA TYR A 93 13.16 30.48 8.42
C TYR A 93 13.07 31.54 9.52
N GLN A 94 12.32 31.25 10.58
CA GLN A 94 12.31 32.00 11.84
C GLN A 94 12.78 31.15 13.03
N PRO A 95 13.60 31.70 13.95
CA PRO A 95 14.05 30.98 15.14
C PRO A 95 12.93 30.82 16.20
N ASP A 96 12.02 31.79 16.28
CA ASP A 96 10.93 31.87 17.25
C ASP A 96 9.60 32.09 16.53
N TRP A 97 8.51 31.63 17.17
CA TRP A 97 7.17 31.75 16.62
C TRP A 97 6.61 33.15 16.88
N ASP A 98 6.10 33.78 15.83
CA ASP A 98 5.49 35.11 15.84
C ASP A 98 4.29 35.17 14.88
N SER A 99 3.65 36.34 14.79
CA SER A 99 2.48 36.54 13.92
C SER A 99 2.77 36.44 12.42
N LYS A 100 4.04 36.34 12.00
CA LYS A 100 4.43 36.14 10.59
C LYS A 100 4.65 34.67 10.27
N SER A 101 4.82 33.85 11.29
CA SER A 101 5.07 32.42 11.17
C SER A 101 3.79 31.70 10.72
N THR A 102 3.91 30.85 9.71
CA THR A 102 2.76 30.10 9.16
C THR A 102 2.85 28.61 9.47
N LEU A 103 4.06 28.06 9.65
CA LEU A 103 4.31 26.64 9.81
C LEU A 103 5.29 26.33 10.96
N LEU A 104 4.88 25.51 11.93
CA LEU A 104 5.77 24.93 12.92
C LEU A 104 6.16 23.50 12.49
N VAL A 105 7.44 23.24 12.30
CA VAL A 105 7.95 21.88 12.19
C VAL A 105 8.50 21.45 13.54
N CYS A 106 7.88 20.43 14.13
CA CYS A 106 8.18 19.98 15.48
C CYS A 106 8.55 18.50 15.51
N SER A 107 9.59 18.13 16.25
CA SER A 107 9.99 16.72 16.43
C SER A 107 9.22 16.02 17.56
N PHE A 108 8.61 16.77 18.48
CA PHE A 108 7.87 16.22 19.62
C PHE A 108 6.53 16.93 19.81
N PRO A 109 5.42 16.20 20.03
CA PRO A 109 4.16 16.84 20.39
C PRO A 109 4.27 17.52 21.77
N ASN A 110 3.38 18.47 22.07
CA ASN A 110 3.25 19.10 23.38
C ASN A 110 4.46 19.92 23.89
N THR A 111 5.37 20.36 23.02
CA THR A 111 6.38 21.36 23.41
C THR A 111 5.72 22.71 23.74
N PRO A 112 6.36 23.59 24.54
CA PRO A 112 5.82 24.94 24.78
C PRO A 112 5.51 25.70 23.49
N LYS A 113 6.38 25.57 22.47
CA LYS A 113 6.14 26.13 21.12
C LYS A 113 4.94 25.47 20.43
N PHE A 114 4.80 24.15 20.49
CA PHE A 114 3.62 23.45 19.92
C PHE A 114 2.30 24.02 20.44
N ARG A 115 2.16 24.17 21.76
CA ARG A 115 0.93 24.68 22.39
C ARG A 115 0.65 26.14 22.04
N GLN A 116 1.70 26.94 21.91
CA GLN A 116 1.57 28.33 21.46
C GLN A 116 0.99 28.38 20.04
N VAL A 117 1.57 27.61 19.11
CA VAL A 117 1.14 27.60 17.71
C VAL A 117 -0.28 27.05 17.55
N GLU A 118 -0.64 26.04 18.33
CA GLU A 118 -1.99 25.47 18.35
C GLU A 118 -3.03 26.50 18.82
N ALA A 119 -2.71 27.27 19.86
CA ALA A 119 -3.57 28.36 20.35
C ALA A 119 -3.68 29.53 19.37
N ASP A 120 -2.61 29.82 18.63
CA ASP A 120 -2.57 30.87 17.60
C ASP A 120 -3.23 30.43 16.28
N GLY A 121 -3.66 29.17 16.16
CA GLY A 121 -4.27 28.61 14.95
C GLY A 121 -3.28 28.39 13.80
N GLY A 122 -1.98 28.27 14.10
CA GLY A 122 -0.94 28.02 13.10
C GLY A 122 -0.88 26.56 12.65
N THR A 123 -0.25 26.32 11.48
CA THR A 123 -0.09 24.96 10.96
C THR A 123 1.07 24.26 11.67
N ILE A 124 0.87 23.04 12.17
CA ILE A 124 1.92 22.25 12.83
C ILE A 124 2.18 20.96 12.05
N ILE A 125 3.41 20.78 11.56
CA ILE A 125 3.90 19.51 11.04
C ILE A 125 4.76 18.85 12.12
N SER A 126 4.22 17.81 12.73
CA SER A 126 4.96 17.00 13.70
C SER A 126 5.64 15.83 12.98
N LYS A 127 6.90 15.51 13.32
CA LYS A 127 7.48 14.19 13.00
C LYS A 127 6.60 13.16 13.71
N MET A 128 5.70 12.57 12.95
CA MET A 128 4.60 11.77 13.46
C MET A 128 5.13 10.70 14.40
N LYS A 129 4.48 10.55 15.56
CA LYS A 129 4.82 9.52 16.53
C LYS A 129 4.40 8.18 15.94
N SER A 130 5.31 7.53 15.22
CA SER A 130 5.13 6.14 14.80
C SER A 130 4.89 5.31 16.05
N ILE A 131 3.69 4.73 16.11
CA ILE A 131 3.17 4.02 17.28
C ILE A 131 3.86 2.68 17.39
N PHE A 132 4.13 2.06 16.25
CA PHE A 132 4.74 0.75 16.14
C PHE A 132 6.02 0.81 15.31
N SER A 133 7.09 0.19 15.82
CA SER A 133 8.32 0.10 15.03
C SER A 133 8.11 -0.83 13.83
N PRO A 134 8.67 -0.52 12.64
CA PRO A 134 8.48 -1.34 11.44
C PRO A 134 8.92 -2.81 11.64
N ALA A 135 9.99 -3.03 12.39
CA ALA A 135 10.45 -4.39 12.72
C ALA A 135 9.43 -5.19 13.54
N LYS A 136 8.72 -4.53 14.46
CA LYS A 136 7.65 -5.15 15.25
C LYS A 136 6.46 -5.50 14.36
N VAL A 137 6.06 -4.58 13.47
CA VAL A 137 4.95 -4.76 12.54
C VAL A 137 5.22 -5.89 11.54
N LYS A 138 6.44 -5.99 11.00
CA LYS A 138 6.85 -7.12 10.14
C LYS A 138 6.71 -8.47 10.84
N LYS A 139 7.17 -8.54 12.09
CA LYS A 139 7.00 -9.77 12.89
C LYS A 139 5.52 -10.11 13.06
N TRP A 140 4.68 -9.12 13.33
CA TRP A 140 3.24 -9.33 13.43
C TRP A 140 2.63 -9.86 12.14
N ALA A 141 3.01 -9.33 10.97
CA ALA A 141 2.54 -9.85 9.69
C ALA A 141 2.85 -11.34 9.52
N VAL A 142 4.09 -11.76 9.81
CA VAL A 142 4.49 -13.17 9.75
C VAL A 142 3.68 -14.03 10.74
N ASP A 143 3.53 -13.57 11.97
CA ASP A 143 2.83 -14.32 13.03
C ASP A 143 1.32 -14.42 12.73
N ASP A 144 0.69 -13.33 12.27
CA ASP A 144 -0.73 -13.28 11.91
C ASP A 144 -1.04 -14.15 10.68
N LEU A 145 -0.15 -14.18 9.69
CA LEU A 145 -0.29 -15.06 8.53
C LEU A 145 -0.28 -16.54 8.96
N LYS A 146 0.69 -16.94 9.78
CA LYS A 146 0.77 -18.31 10.33
C LYS A 146 -0.47 -18.67 11.14
N GLN A 147 -0.93 -17.75 12.00
CA GLN A 147 -2.12 -17.96 12.81
C GLN A 147 -3.38 -18.13 11.93
N THR A 148 -3.50 -17.32 10.88
CA THR A 148 -4.66 -17.35 9.98
C THR A 148 -4.67 -18.60 9.11
N ILE A 149 -3.52 -19.05 8.60
CA ILE A 149 -3.39 -20.33 7.89
C ILE A 149 -3.81 -21.47 8.81
N SER A 150 -3.27 -21.53 10.03
CA SER A 150 -3.63 -22.57 10.99
C SER A 150 -5.12 -22.54 11.34
N TRP A 151 -5.75 -21.36 11.39
CA TRP A 151 -7.19 -21.24 11.58
C TRP A 151 -7.99 -21.78 10.38
N LEU A 152 -7.57 -21.47 9.15
CA LEU A 152 -8.20 -21.95 7.90
C LEU A 152 -8.10 -23.46 7.74
N GLU A 153 -6.96 -24.07 8.08
CA GLU A 153 -6.75 -25.53 7.99
C GLU A 153 -7.69 -26.32 8.91
N ASN A 154 -8.16 -25.69 9.99
CA ASN A 154 -9.06 -26.30 10.98
C ASN A 154 -10.55 -26.05 10.69
N GLN A 155 -10.90 -25.50 9.52
CA GLN A 155 -12.30 -25.36 9.10
C GLN A 155 -12.80 -26.62 8.36
N ASP A 156 -14.09 -26.95 8.51
CA ASP A 156 -14.71 -28.11 7.85
C ASP A 156 -14.62 -28.03 6.31
N GLU A 157 -14.71 -26.81 5.76
CA GLU A 157 -14.45 -26.49 4.36
C GLU A 157 -13.11 -25.76 4.27
N LYS A 158 -12.07 -26.48 3.86
CA LYS A 158 -10.71 -25.93 3.76
C LYS A 158 -10.39 -25.46 2.35
N PRO A 159 -9.70 -24.33 2.19
CA PRO A 159 -9.15 -23.93 0.91
C PRO A 159 -8.14 -24.95 0.37
N ASP A 160 -7.89 -24.91 -0.93
CA ASP A 160 -6.81 -25.72 -1.51
C ASP A 160 -5.46 -25.32 -0.88
N THR A 161 -4.58 -26.30 -0.71
CA THR A 161 -3.27 -26.13 -0.08
C THR A 161 -2.41 -25.11 -0.83
N HIS A 162 -2.62 -24.97 -2.13
CA HIS A 162 -1.92 -23.98 -2.96
C HIS A 162 -2.47 -22.55 -2.79
N GLU A 163 -3.73 -22.39 -2.37
CA GLU A 163 -4.39 -21.08 -2.27
C GLU A 163 -4.54 -20.58 -0.83
N ILE A 164 -4.41 -21.47 0.16
CA ILE A 164 -4.63 -21.14 1.58
C ILE A 164 -3.79 -19.97 2.07
N ASN A 165 -2.56 -19.85 1.58
CA ASN A 165 -1.66 -18.76 1.95
C ASN A 165 -2.12 -17.43 1.37
N ASN A 166 -2.58 -17.41 0.12
CA ASN A 166 -3.09 -16.22 -0.55
C ASN A 166 -4.41 -15.77 0.09
N ILE A 167 -5.31 -16.72 0.36
CA ILE A 167 -6.59 -16.46 1.03
C ILE A 167 -6.37 -15.92 2.45
N ALA A 168 -5.41 -16.48 3.21
CA ALA A 168 -5.05 -15.98 4.53
C ALA A 168 -4.53 -14.53 4.46
N ALA A 169 -3.61 -14.25 3.54
CA ALA A 169 -3.05 -12.92 3.37
C ALA A 169 -4.10 -11.90 2.93
N GLU A 170 -4.94 -12.22 1.95
CA GLU A 170 -6.05 -11.38 1.50
C GLU A 170 -7.05 -11.11 2.62
N GLY A 171 -7.41 -12.14 3.41
CA GLY A 171 -8.28 -11.99 4.57
C GLY A 171 -7.73 -11.02 5.61
N ILE A 172 -6.43 -11.13 5.93
CA ILE A 172 -5.74 -10.21 6.84
C ILE A 172 -5.74 -8.78 6.27
N LEU A 173 -5.31 -8.61 5.02
CA LEU A 173 -5.23 -7.29 4.38
C LEU A 173 -6.61 -6.61 4.26
N THR A 174 -7.67 -7.39 4.04
CA THR A 174 -9.05 -6.89 4.02
C THR A 174 -9.49 -6.45 5.42
N CYS A 175 -9.19 -7.23 6.46
CA CYS A 175 -9.47 -6.83 7.85
C CYS A 175 -8.73 -5.53 8.23
N LEU A 176 -7.48 -5.37 7.78
CA LEU A 176 -6.73 -4.13 7.97
C LEU A 176 -7.34 -2.96 7.21
N GLN A 177 -7.84 -3.19 5.99
CA GLN A 177 -8.52 -2.16 5.19
C GLN A 177 -9.81 -1.71 5.86
N ASP A 178 -10.63 -2.64 6.36
CA ASP A 178 -11.85 -2.34 7.13
C ASP A 178 -11.53 -1.47 8.36
N ALA A 179 -10.45 -1.76 9.07
CA ALA A 179 -10.01 -0.95 10.21
C ALA A 179 -9.59 0.47 9.78
N VAL A 180 -8.85 0.60 8.68
CA VAL A 180 -8.48 1.92 8.11
C VAL A 180 -9.73 2.71 7.72
N ASP A 181 -10.69 2.08 7.06
CA ASP A 181 -11.90 2.77 6.61
C ASP A 181 -12.83 3.13 7.77
N ALA A 182 -12.87 2.32 8.83
CA ALA A 182 -13.54 2.66 10.09
C ALA A 182 -12.91 3.91 10.73
N LEU A 183 -11.57 3.99 10.82
CA LEU A 183 -10.88 5.17 11.35
C LEU A 183 -11.18 6.44 10.54
N LYS A 184 -11.17 6.34 9.20
CA LYS A 184 -11.53 7.46 8.31
C LYS A 184 -12.95 7.95 8.51
N GLN A 185 -13.87 7.04 8.81
CA GLN A 185 -15.28 7.35 9.07
C GLN A 185 -15.54 7.78 10.53
N GLY A 186 -14.50 7.86 11.36
CA GLY A 186 -14.64 8.19 12.78
C GLY A 186 -15.30 7.10 13.61
N GLN A 187 -15.39 5.87 13.10
CA GLN A 187 -15.97 4.72 13.80
C GLN A 187 -14.99 4.11 14.80
N ASP A 188 -15.51 3.32 15.74
CA ASP A 188 -14.73 2.60 16.76
C ASP A 188 -14.16 1.31 16.19
N ILE A 189 -12.85 1.07 16.41
CA ILE A 189 -12.15 -0.10 15.89
C ILE A 189 -12.55 -1.39 16.62
N GLN A 190 -13.06 -1.28 17.84
CA GLN A 190 -13.53 -2.44 18.60
C GLN A 190 -14.63 -3.21 17.83
N ALA A 191 -15.52 -2.50 17.15
CA ALA A 191 -16.57 -3.11 16.33
C ALA A 191 -15.99 -3.94 15.15
N ILE A 192 -14.88 -3.48 14.57
CA ILE A 192 -14.18 -4.23 13.51
C ILE A 192 -13.53 -5.47 14.12
N ALA A 193 -12.81 -5.33 15.24
CA ALA A 193 -12.19 -6.47 15.91
C ALA A 193 -13.21 -7.58 16.27
N GLU A 194 -14.44 -7.20 16.64
CA GLU A 194 -15.49 -8.17 16.98
C GLU A 194 -16.12 -8.83 15.74
N ALA A 195 -16.16 -8.13 14.60
CA ALA A 195 -16.78 -8.61 13.36
C ALA A 195 -16.00 -9.74 12.67
N TRP A 196 -14.71 -9.86 12.96
CA TRP A 196 -13.81 -10.83 12.32
C TRP A 196 -13.61 -12.09 13.18
N ALA A 197 -13.43 -13.24 12.53
CA ALA A 197 -13.21 -14.53 13.20
C ALA A 197 -11.73 -14.73 13.58
N CYS A 198 -10.82 -14.36 12.69
CA CYS A 198 -9.39 -14.21 12.95
C CYS A 198 -9.05 -12.73 12.87
N VAL A 199 -8.57 -12.14 13.97
CA VAL A 199 -8.28 -10.72 14.07
C VAL A 199 -6.77 -10.50 14.11
N PRO A 200 -6.19 -9.78 13.13
CA PRO A 200 -4.77 -9.45 13.10
C PRO A 200 -4.36 -8.67 14.36
N ARG A 201 -3.13 -8.86 14.81
CA ARG A 201 -2.62 -8.21 16.02
C ARG A 201 -2.62 -6.69 15.90
N LEU A 202 -2.33 -6.15 14.72
CA LEU A 202 -2.39 -4.72 14.46
C LEU A 202 -3.79 -4.14 14.77
N VAL A 203 -4.87 -4.82 14.37
CA VAL A 203 -6.25 -4.37 14.63
C VAL A 203 -6.54 -4.35 16.12
N LYS A 204 -6.07 -5.36 16.88
CA LYS A 204 -6.22 -5.42 18.34
C LYS A 204 -5.51 -4.24 19.01
N GLU A 205 -4.27 -3.97 18.63
CA GLU A 205 -3.48 -2.90 19.25
C GLU A 205 -4.03 -1.51 18.86
N LEU A 206 -4.59 -1.36 17.65
CA LEU A 206 -5.32 -0.15 17.26
C LEU A 206 -6.61 0.05 18.07
N ALA A 207 -7.38 -1.01 18.33
CA ALA A 207 -8.58 -0.94 19.17
C ALA A 207 -8.25 -0.53 20.62
N GLU A 208 -7.17 -1.09 21.18
CA GLU A 208 -6.69 -0.71 22.52
C GLU A 208 -6.33 0.78 22.58
N LEU A 209 -5.67 1.31 21.55
CA LEU A 209 -5.31 2.73 21.47
C LEU A 209 -6.50 3.66 21.23
N ASP A 210 -7.49 3.25 20.43
CA ASP A 210 -8.73 4.01 20.19
C ASP A 210 -9.60 4.06 21.47
N SER A 211 -9.56 3.00 22.29
CA SER A 211 -10.27 2.93 23.57
C SER A 211 -9.57 3.66 24.73
N ALA A 212 -8.30 4.03 24.56
CA ALA A 212 -7.50 4.64 25.61
C ALA A 212 -7.96 6.07 25.90
N THR A 213 -8.75 6.24 26.96
CA THR A 213 -9.29 7.53 27.43
C THR A 213 -8.30 8.39 28.20
N ASP A 214 -7.04 7.97 28.33
CA ASP A 214 -6.05 8.66 29.15
C ASP A 214 -5.57 9.93 28.42
N TYR A 215 -6.00 11.07 28.95
CA TYR A 215 -5.82 12.45 28.47
C TYR A 215 -4.36 12.92 28.34
N LYS A 216 -3.39 12.03 28.56
CA LYS A 216 -1.95 12.31 28.46
C LYS A 216 -1.30 11.91 27.15
N ALA A 217 -1.95 11.10 26.31
CA ALA A 217 -1.39 10.66 25.02
C ALA A 217 -2.42 10.12 24.01
N SER A 218 -3.67 10.58 24.02
CA SER A 218 -4.67 10.14 23.04
C SER A 218 -4.26 10.55 21.63
N PHE A 219 -4.03 9.56 20.77
CA PHE A 219 -3.85 9.79 19.34
C PHE A 219 -5.20 10.20 18.73
N SER A 220 -5.20 11.15 17.79
CA SER A 220 -6.43 11.44 17.06
C SER A 220 -6.79 10.26 16.14
N LYS A 221 -8.04 10.18 15.69
CA LYS A 221 -8.44 9.15 14.72
C LYS A 221 -7.68 9.28 13.40
N GLU A 222 -7.32 10.50 13.02
CA GLU A 222 -6.48 10.78 11.87
C GLU A 222 -5.05 10.27 12.08
N ASP A 223 -4.50 10.37 13.29
CA ASP A 223 -3.18 9.80 13.62
C ASP A 223 -3.19 8.28 13.55
N LEU A 224 -4.19 7.65 14.18
CA LEU A 224 -4.39 6.20 14.13
C LEU A 224 -4.58 5.73 12.69
N CYS A 225 -5.34 6.46 11.87
CA CYS A 225 -5.57 6.13 10.47
C CYS A 225 -4.27 6.14 9.67
N ARG A 226 -3.42 7.16 9.84
CA ARG A 226 -2.11 7.25 9.17
C ARG A 226 -1.17 6.12 9.60
N GLU A 227 -1.15 5.79 10.89
CA GLU A 227 -0.36 4.66 11.39
C GLU A 227 -0.85 3.33 10.82
N ALA A 228 -2.17 3.11 10.82
CA ALA A 228 -2.79 1.90 10.28
C ALA A 228 -2.46 1.71 8.78
N MET A 229 -2.51 2.79 7.99
CA MET A 229 -2.10 2.76 6.58
C MET A 229 -0.62 2.40 6.42
N THR A 230 0.26 3.00 7.23
CA THR A 230 1.70 2.70 7.21
C THR A 230 1.98 1.23 7.57
N CYS A 231 1.30 0.72 8.60
CA CYS A 231 1.45 -0.67 9.02
C CYS A 231 0.86 -1.64 7.99
N LYS A 232 -0.27 -1.31 7.36
CA LYS A 232 -0.85 -2.11 6.26
C LYS A 232 0.12 -2.24 5.08
N GLN A 233 0.81 -1.17 4.70
CA GLN A 233 1.85 -1.23 3.66
C GLN A 233 3.00 -2.17 4.02
N ILE A 234 3.37 -2.23 5.31
CA ILE A 234 4.37 -3.20 5.78
C ILE A 234 3.85 -4.63 5.59
N TYR A 235 2.59 -4.92 5.93
CA TYR A 235 1.99 -6.24 5.71
C TYR A 235 1.96 -6.60 4.23
N GLU A 236 1.53 -5.68 3.36
CA GLU A 236 1.49 -5.89 1.91
C GLU A 236 2.87 -6.27 1.36
N LEU A 237 3.92 -5.52 1.73
CA LEU A 237 5.29 -5.80 1.30
C LEU A 237 5.82 -7.13 1.86
N GLU A 238 5.51 -7.44 3.11
CA GLU A 238 5.97 -8.66 3.78
C GLU A 238 5.33 -9.90 3.13
N TYR A 239 4.03 -9.83 2.79
CA TYR A 239 3.34 -10.90 2.07
C TYR A 239 3.78 -11.00 0.61
N LEU A 240 4.03 -9.88 -0.07
CA LEU A 240 4.58 -9.88 -1.43
C LEU A 240 5.94 -10.58 -1.52
N ASN A 241 6.75 -10.47 -0.46
CA ASN A 241 8.05 -11.12 -0.37
C ASN A 241 7.96 -12.63 -0.03
N MET A 242 6.92 -13.04 0.68
CA MET A 242 6.75 -14.42 1.15
C MET A 242 5.92 -15.29 0.22
N LEU A 243 4.96 -14.72 -0.50
CA LEU A 243 3.99 -15.47 -1.29
C LEU A 243 4.42 -15.58 -2.77
N PRO A 244 4.17 -16.74 -3.41
CA PRO A 244 4.39 -16.88 -4.84
C PRO A 244 3.52 -15.89 -5.61
N GLN A 245 4.13 -15.11 -6.49
CA GLN A 245 3.38 -14.19 -7.33
C GLN A 245 2.48 -14.98 -8.29
N PRO A 246 1.18 -14.66 -8.37
CA PRO A 246 0.31 -15.26 -9.37
C PRO A 246 0.69 -14.67 -10.73
N TYR A 247 1.54 -15.42 -11.45
CA TYR A 247 1.98 -15.18 -12.83
C TYR A 247 2.85 -13.94 -13.07
N GLY A 248 4.14 -14.17 -13.30
CA GLY A 248 5.03 -13.12 -13.82
C GLY A 248 6.48 -13.54 -13.94
N ASN A 249 6.82 -14.09 -15.11
CA ASN A 249 8.10 -14.02 -15.81
C ASN A 249 9.39 -14.34 -15.02
N LYS A 250 10.14 -15.34 -15.52
CA LYS A 250 11.54 -15.54 -15.19
C LYS A 250 12.29 -14.23 -15.40
N ASN A 251 12.75 -13.59 -14.33
CA ASN A 251 13.90 -12.70 -14.34
C ASN A 251 14.45 -12.61 -12.91
N ALA A 252 15.18 -13.66 -12.54
CA ALA A 252 16.13 -13.56 -11.45
C ALA A 252 17.24 -12.56 -11.84
N PRO A 253 17.72 -11.69 -10.93
CA PRO A 253 18.88 -10.87 -11.19
C PRO A 253 20.12 -11.77 -11.16
N LYS A 254 20.83 -11.87 -12.27
CA LYS A 254 22.23 -12.33 -12.28
C LYS A 254 23.13 -11.23 -12.81
N ASP A 255 24.22 -11.09 -12.08
CA ASP A 255 25.21 -10.04 -12.19
C ASP A 255 25.76 -9.81 -13.59
N GLN A 256 26.04 -8.53 -13.82
CA GLN A 256 26.75 -7.90 -14.91
C GLN A 256 28.04 -8.63 -15.34
N LYS A 257 28.10 -9.06 -16.61
CA LYS A 257 29.31 -8.92 -17.46
C LYS A 257 28.93 -8.66 -18.92
N PHE A 258 29.47 -7.55 -19.43
CA PHE A 258 29.47 -7.12 -20.83
C PHE A 258 30.04 -8.19 -21.76
N ALA A 259 29.37 -8.46 -22.89
CA ALA A 259 29.93 -8.34 -24.23
C ALA A 259 28.84 -8.57 -25.30
N LYS A 260 28.86 -7.70 -26.31
CA LYS A 260 28.04 -7.71 -27.53
C LYS A 260 28.10 -9.05 -28.26
N ASN A 261 26.98 -9.49 -28.83
CA ASN A 261 26.86 -9.77 -30.27
C ASN A 261 25.42 -10.12 -30.64
N ASP A 262 24.95 -9.46 -31.69
CA ASP A 262 23.70 -9.76 -32.40
C ASP A 262 23.81 -11.08 -33.17
N THR A 263 22.65 -11.74 -33.30
CA THR A 263 22.22 -12.62 -34.39
C THR A 263 22.36 -14.15 -34.24
N ASN A 264 21.17 -14.76 -34.34
CA ASN A 264 20.78 -16.06 -34.91
C ASN A 264 20.61 -17.29 -34.01
N SER A 265 19.42 -17.90 -34.15
CA SER A 265 18.93 -19.15 -33.55
C SER A 265 19.90 -20.32 -33.71
N ASP A 266 20.19 -21.02 -32.60
CA ASP A 266 20.56 -22.44 -32.58
C ASP A 266 20.35 -23.00 -31.17
N GLU A 267 19.24 -23.71 -30.94
CA GLU A 267 18.99 -24.43 -29.70
C GLU A 267 19.34 -25.90 -29.96
N THR A 268 20.48 -26.33 -29.44
CA THR A 268 21.02 -27.68 -29.55
C THR A 268 20.14 -28.65 -28.74
N LEU A 269 19.34 -29.46 -29.42
CA LEU A 269 18.63 -30.59 -28.82
C LEU A 269 19.63 -31.73 -28.54
N GLU A 270 19.91 -31.97 -27.26
CA GLU A 270 20.69 -33.13 -26.80
C GLU A 270 19.83 -34.41 -26.97
N MET A 271 20.06 -35.16 -28.05
CA MET A 271 19.50 -36.51 -28.21
C MET A 271 20.22 -37.48 -27.27
N THR A 272 19.45 -38.33 -26.62
CA THR A 272 19.95 -39.29 -25.63
C THR A 272 20.69 -40.45 -26.32
N GLU A 273 21.70 -41.01 -25.64
CA GLU A 273 22.55 -42.11 -26.15
C GLU A 273 21.71 -43.34 -26.60
N GLU A 274 20.54 -43.51 -26.01
CA GLU A 274 19.59 -44.59 -26.30
C GLU A 274 18.94 -44.46 -27.70
N GLU A 275 18.71 -43.23 -28.19
CA GLU A 275 18.14 -42.98 -29.53
C GLU A 275 19.19 -43.17 -30.65
N ILE A 276 20.47 -43.00 -30.33
CA ILE A 276 21.59 -43.17 -31.27
C ILE A 276 21.81 -44.66 -31.57
N ASP A 277 21.70 -45.53 -30.56
CA ASP A 277 21.90 -46.97 -30.71
C ASP A 277 20.77 -47.65 -31.50
N GLU A 278 19.52 -47.19 -31.37
CA GLU A 278 18.41 -47.68 -32.18
C GLU A 278 18.58 -47.31 -33.67
N ALA A 279 19.06 -46.10 -33.95
CA ALA A 279 19.34 -45.66 -35.31
C ALA A 279 20.45 -46.48 -35.97
N TYR A 280 21.53 -46.80 -35.25
CA TYR A 280 22.69 -47.51 -35.80
C TYR A 280 22.39 -48.97 -36.15
N ASN A 281 21.57 -49.66 -35.35
CA ASN A 281 21.21 -51.06 -35.60
C ASN A 281 20.24 -51.24 -36.78
N SER A 282 19.45 -50.21 -37.11
CA SER A 282 18.51 -50.20 -38.25
C SER A 282 19.23 -50.19 -39.61
N ILE A 283 20.44 -49.64 -39.68
CA ILE A 283 21.21 -49.46 -40.93
C ILE A 283 22.17 -50.63 -41.23
N ALA A 284 22.38 -51.54 -40.28
CA ALA A 284 23.38 -52.60 -40.36
C ALA A 284 22.83 -54.01 -40.69
N SER A 285 21.63 -54.11 -41.27
CA SER A 285 21.12 -55.38 -41.83
C SER A 285 21.10 -55.33 -43.36
N PRO A 286 21.97 -56.08 -44.06
CA PRO A 286 22.04 -56.06 -45.52
C PRO A 286 21.07 -57.08 -46.13
N LEU A 287 20.18 -56.62 -47.00
CA LEU A 287 19.60 -57.41 -48.10
C LEU A 287 19.38 -56.52 -49.32
#